data_AF-A0ABD0NM27-F1
#
_entry.id   AF-A0ABD0NM27-F1
#
_cell.length_a   1.000
_cell.length_b   1.000
_cell.length_c   1.000
_cell.angle_alpha   90.00
_cell.angle_beta   90.00
_cell.angle_gamma   90.00
#
_symmetry.space_group_name_H-M   'P 1'
#
loop_
_entity.id
_entity.type
_entity.pdbx_description
1 polymer ?
#
loop_
_entity_poly.entity_id
_entity_poly.type
_entity_poly.pdbx_seq_one_letter_code
_entity_poly.pdbx_strand_id
1 'polypeptide(L)' 'VLKHSVDATYEDQGPSPGYRMETSIFYVVYFIVFPFFFVNIFVALIIITFQEQGDKAMSECSLEKNE' A
#
# COMPACT_ATOMS: atom_id res chain seq x y z
N VAL A 1 -6.69 -4.85 20.59
CA VAL A 1 -7.50 -4.65 19.37
C VAL A 1 -7.60 -5.95 18.56
N LEU A 2 -6.50 -6.50 18.04
CA LEU A 2 -6.56 -7.73 17.22
C LEU A 2 -7.11 -8.97 17.94
N LYS A 3 -6.77 -9.17 19.22
CA LYS A 3 -7.24 -10.34 20.00
C LYS A 3 -8.76 -10.38 20.21
N HIS A 4 -9.42 -9.23 20.34
CA HIS A 4 -10.88 -9.19 20.55
C HIS A 4 -11.66 -9.40 19.26
N SER A 5 -11.04 -9.19 18.09
CA SER A 5 -11.70 -9.38 16.78
C SER A 5 -11.70 -10.83 16.31
N VAL A 6 -10.76 -11.64 16.78
CA VAL A 6 -10.62 -13.07 16.42
C VAL A 6 -11.57 -13.96 17.21
N ASP A 7 -11.92 -13.53 18.42
CA ASP A 7 -12.77 -14.28 19.34
C ASP A 7 -14.26 -13.91 19.24
N ALA A 8 -14.63 -12.89 18.46
CA ALA A 8 -16.03 -12.43 18.38
C ALA A 8 -16.95 -13.45 17.67
N THR A 9 -17.93 -13.99 18.41
CA THR A 9 -19.04 -14.81 17.90
C THR A 9 -20.19 -13.92 17.33
N TYR A 10 -21.29 -14.50 16.81
CA TYR A 10 -22.51 -13.76 16.43
C TYR A 10 -22.96 -12.79 17.54
N GLU A 11 -23.69 -11.72 17.17
CA GLU A 11 -24.32 -10.79 18.13
C GLU A 11 -25.03 -11.61 19.23
N ASP A 12 -24.72 -11.32 20.49
CA ASP A 12 -25.22 -11.97 21.72
C ASP A 12 -24.62 -13.33 22.15
N GLN A 13 -23.47 -13.78 21.60
CA GLN A 13 -22.76 -14.96 22.09
C GLN A 13 -21.33 -14.67 22.59
N GLY A 14 -20.93 -15.35 23.66
CA GLY A 14 -19.59 -15.26 24.23
C GLY A 14 -18.51 -15.81 23.28
N PRO A 15 -17.26 -15.33 23.40
CA PRO A 15 -16.21 -15.64 22.45
C PRO A 15 -15.89 -17.13 22.36
N SER A 16 -16.00 -17.72 21.16
CA SER A 16 -15.65 -19.12 20.87
C SER A 16 -14.24 -19.22 20.26
N PRO A 17 -13.32 -20.00 20.86
CA PRO A 17 -11.97 -20.18 20.32
C PRO A 17 -12.01 -20.75 18.90
N GLY A 18 -11.43 -20.02 17.94
CA GLY A 18 -11.33 -20.47 16.54
C GLY A 18 -12.48 -20.04 15.61
N TYR A 19 -13.38 -19.18 16.09
CA TYR A 19 -14.63 -18.84 15.40
C TYR A 19 -14.49 -18.05 14.08
N ARG A 20 -13.29 -17.55 13.71
CA ARG A 20 -13.10 -16.77 12.46
C ARG A 20 -11.74 -16.94 11.78
N MET A 21 -11.27 -18.17 11.59
CA MET A 21 -10.00 -18.44 10.88
C MET A 21 -9.92 -17.76 9.50
N GLU A 22 -11.03 -17.72 8.75
CA GLU A 22 -11.12 -17.03 7.45
C GLU A 22 -10.88 -15.51 7.56
N THR A 23 -11.37 -14.87 8.62
CA THR A 23 -11.15 -13.44 8.87
C THR A 23 -9.68 -13.17 9.23
N SER A 24 -9.02 -14.09 9.94
CA SER A 24 -7.58 -13.99 10.22
C SER A 24 -6.74 -14.06 8.95
N ILE A 25 -7.06 -14.97 8.02
CA ILE A 25 -6.38 -15.05 6.72
C ILE A 25 -6.59 -13.78 5.91
N PHE A 26 -7.81 -13.23 5.91
CA PHE A 26 -8.12 -11.96 5.26
C PHE A 26 -7.21 -10.83 5.78
N TYR A 27 -7.03 -10.70 7.10
CA TYR A 27 -6.13 -9.70 7.67
C TYR A 27 -4.67 -9.93 7.27
N VAL A 28 -4.16 -11.17 7.30
CA VAL A 28 -2.79 -11.48 6.88
C VAL A 28 -2.55 -11.08 5.42
N VAL A 29 -3.48 -11.44 4.53
CA VAL A 29 -3.41 -11.07 3.11
C VAL A 29 -3.47 -9.54 2.97
N TYR A 30 -4.39 -8.87 3.65
CA TYR A 30 -4.50 -7.41 3.61
C TYR A 30 -3.20 -6.71 4.08
N PHE A 31 -2.63 -7.13 5.21
CA PHE A 31 -1.42 -6.52 5.78
C PHE A 31 -0.14 -6.77 4.97
N ILE A 32 -0.11 -7.77 4.08
CA ILE A 32 1.07 -8.05 3.24
C ILE A 32 0.84 -7.53 1.81
N VAL A 33 -0.29 -7.88 1.21
CA VAL A 33 -0.58 -7.60 -0.20
C VAL A 33 -0.85 -6.12 -0.43
N PHE A 34 -1.66 -5.47 0.40
CA PHE A 34 -1.96 -4.04 0.25
C PHE A 34 -0.70 -3.16 0.30
N PRO A 35 0.19 -3.25 1.32
CA PRO A 35 1.40 -2.44 1.33
C PRO A 35 2.37 -2.81 0.21
N PHE A 36 2.44 -4.08 -0.19
CA PHE A 36 3.26 -4.47 -1.34
C PHE A 36 2.81 -3.76 -2.63
N PHE A 37 1.52 -3.79 -2.96
CA PHE A 37 0.99 -3.06 -4.12
C PHE A 37 1.16 -1.55 -3.98
N PHE A 38 0.92 -1.00 -2.78
CA PHE A 38 1.07 0.42 -2.51
C PHE A 38 2.50 0.91 -2.78
N VAL A 39 3.52 0.18 -2.30
CA VAL A 39 4.93 0.52 -2.53
C VAL A 39 5.27 0.45 -4.01
N ASN A 40 4.80 -0.56 -4.74
CA ASN A 40 5.08 -0.68 -6.18
C ASN A 40 4.50 0.49 -6.98
N ILE A 41 3.26 0.89 -6.72
CA ILE A 41 2.65 2.06 -7.37
C ILE A 41 3.39 3.34 -6.97
N PHE A 42 3.70 3.50 -5.68
CA PHE A 42 4.41 4.68 -5.18
C PHE A 42 5.80 4.83 -5.81
N VAL A 43 6.57 3.75 -5.90
CA VAL A 43 7.89 3.74 -6.56
C VAL A 43 7.75 4.11 -8.03
N ALA A 44 6.78 3.55 -8.75
CA ALA A 44 6.54 3.88 -10.16
C ALA A 44 6.22 5.37 -10.36
N LEU A 45 5.35 5.94 -9.51
CA LEU A 45 5.01 7.37 -9.57
C LEU A 45 6.25 8.24 -9.34
N ILE A 46 7.06 7.91 -8.32
CA ILE A 46 8.28 8.64 -8.02
C ILE A 46 9.25 8.60 -9.21
N ILE A 47 9.45 7.43 -9.83
CA ILE A 47 10.31 7.29 -11.02
C ILE A 47 9.81 8.19 -12.16
N ILE A 48 8.51 8.15 -12.47
CA ILE A 48 7.92 8.97 -13.54
C ILE A 48 8.13 10.46 -13.25
N THR A 49 7.88 10.90 -12.02
CA THR A 49 8.07 12.30 -11.64
C THR A 49 9.52 12.76 -11.72
N PHE A 50 10.48 11.88 -11.42
CA PHE A 50 11.90 12.18 -11.57
C PHE A 50 12.34 12.22 -13.03
N GLN A 51 11.81 11.34 -13.88
CA GLN A 51 12.05 11.40 -15.33
C GLN A 51 11.50 12.70 -15.91
N GLU A 52 10.26 13.07 -15.58
CA GLU A 52 9.65 14.30 -16.08
C GLU A 52 10.42 15.56 -15.63
N GLN A 53 10.89 15.60 -14.38
CA GLN A 53 11.75 16.69 -13.89
C GLN A 53 13.12 16.70 -14.56
N GLY A 54 13.73 15.53 -14.77
CA GLY A 54 15.01 15.39 -15.46
C GLY A 54 14.95 15.86 -16.91
N ASP A 55 13.90 15.48 -17.63
CA ASP A 55 13.69 15.89 -19.03
C ASP A 55 13.46 17.40 -19.15
N LYS A 56 12.68 17.99 -18.22
CA LYS A 56 12.49 19.45 -18.16
C LYS A 56 13.80 20.19 -17.90
N ALA A 57 14.58 19.76 -16.92
CA ALA A 57 15.87 20.37 -16.59
C ALA A 57 16.88 20.28 -17.76
N MET A 58 16.87 19.17 -18.50
CA MET A 58 17.72 19.01 -19.69
C MET A 58 17.29 19.93 -20.83
N SER A 59 15.96 20.06 -21.06
CA SER A 59 15.42 20.98 -22.07
C SER A 59 15.79 22.43 -21.78
N GLU A 60 15.72 22.87 -20.52
CA GLU A 60 16.04 24.25 -20.12
C GLU A 60 17.54 24.58 -20.34
N CYS A 61 18.44 23.68 -19.94
CA CYS A 61 19.88 23.80 -20.20
C CYS A 61 20.22 23.86 -21.71
N SER A 62 19.47 23.14 -22.56
CA SER A 62 19.66 23.20 -24.01
C SER A 62 19.23 24.53 -24.64
N LEU A 63 18.27 25.23 -24.03
CA LEU A 63 17.81 26.56 -24.47
C LEU A 63 18.79 27.66 -24.03
N GLU A 64 19.31 27.61 -22.79
CA GLU A 64 20.32 28.56 -22.30
C GLU A 64 21.62 28.53 -23.12
N LYS A 65 21.97 27.39 -23.73
CA LYS A 65 23.19 27.24 -24.54
C LYS A 65 23.05 27.74 -25.98
N ASN A 66 21.84 28.10 -26.41
CA ASN A 66 21.54 28.63 -27.75
C ASN A 66 21.37 30.16 -27.78
N GLU A 67 21.62 30.87 -26.68
CA GLU A 67 21.88 32.32 -26.65
C GLU A 67 23.40 32.59 -26.57
#